data_AF-A0A9E4VKZ7-F1
#
_entry.id   AF-A0A9E4VKZ7-F1
#
_cell.length_a   1.000
_cell.length_b   1.000
_cell.length_c   1.000
_cell.angle_alpha   90.00
_cell.angle_beta   90.00
_cell.angle_gamma   90.00
#
_symmetry.space_group_name_H-M   'P 1'
#
loop_
_entity.id
_entity.type
_entity.pdbx_description
1 polymer ?
#
loop_
_entity_poly.entity_id
_entity_poly.type
_entity_poly.pdbx_seq_one_letter_code
_entity_poly.pdbx_strand_id
1 'polypeptide(L)'
;FDVLIMDLVDPLEGGTAYRLYTEEFYRIVKSRMGAGGIMVTQSGPAGLLSFDECFTTIYKTLASIFASTVPSQVHVPAFATLWGIILASESKLPTLTDEQVDGLVAERINKELRFYDGESHRNMFAMPRYVRQGIQQESRINRDATPVFMI
;
A
#
# COMPACT_ATOMS: atom_id res chain seq x y z
N PHE A 1 16.72 -4.55 5.26
CA PHE A 1 15.67 -4.05 6.19
C PHE A 1 14.58 -5.08 6.32
N ASP A 2 14.10 -5.34 7.53
CA ASP A 2 12.96 -6.24 7.77
C ASP A 2 11.62 -5.55 7.48
N VAL A 3 11.56 -4.24 7.74
CA VAL A 3 10.45 -3.37 7.35
C VAL A 3 10.99 -2.12 6.69
N LEU A 4 10.40 -1.74 5.55
CA LEU A 4 10.68 -0.48 4.86
C LEU A 4 9.37 0.28 4.67
N ILE A 5 9.31 1.52 5.15
CA ILE A 5 8.12 2.38 5.05
C ILE A 5 8.44 3.52 4.11
N MET A 6 7.69 3.62 3.02
CA MET A 6 7.73 4.71 2.05
C MET A 6 6.58 5.67 2.33
N ASP A 7 6.91 6.78 2.97
CA ASP A 7 5.99 7.87 3.26
C ASP A 7 6.42 9.10 2.45
N LEU A 8 5.96 9.16 1.21
CA LEU A 8 6.35 10.15 0.23
C LEU A 8 5.12 10.95 -0.21
N VAL A 9 5.37 12.18 -0.66
CA VAL A 9 4.34 12.98 -1.34
C VAL A 9 3.87 12.27 -2.61
N ASP A 10 2.65 12.58 -3.02
CA ASP A 10 2.03 11.97 -4.19
C ASP A 10 2.85 12.20 -5.47
N PRO A 11 2.85 11.23 -6.41
CA PRO A 11 3.59 11.34 -7.65
C PRO A 11 2.89 12.32 -8.60
N LEU A 12 3.11 13.62 -8.42
CA LEU A 12 2.57 14.67 -9.29
C LEU A 12 3.46 14.91 -10.51
N GLU A 13 2.88 15.35 -11.63
CA GLU A 13 3.64 15.78 -12.81
C GLU A 13 4.54 16.98 -12.45
N GLY A 14 5.83 16.89 -12.81
CA GLY A 14 6.84 17.88 -12.40
C GLY A 14 7.24 17.82 -10.91
N GLY A 15 6.63 16.94 -10.13
CA GLY A 15 6.99 16.67 -8.74
C GLY A 15 8.33 15.95 -8.60
N THR A 16 8.87 15.90 -7.38
CA THR A 16 10.15 15.22 -7.10
C THR A 16 10.00 13.74 -6.81
N ALA A 17 8.78 13.28 -6.47
CA ALA A 17 8.54 11.92 -5.98
C ALA A 17 8.14 10.91 -7.05
N TYR A 18 7.77 11.31 -8.27
CA TYR A 18 7.17 10.38 -9.25
C TYR A 18 8.07 9.19 -9.60
N ARG A 19 9.40 9.39 -9.66
CA ARG A 19 10.38 8.31 -9.90
C ARG A 19 10.51 7.33 -8.74
N LEU A 20 10.01 7.69 -7.56
CA LEU A 20 10.03 6.83 -6.38
C LEU A 20 8.83 5.86 -6.35
N TYR A 21 7.94 5.94 -7.34
CA TYR A 21 6.78 5.05 -7.50
C TYR A 21 6.88 4.15 -8.74
N THR A 22 8.05 4.08 -9.38
CA THR A 22 8.27 3.31 -10.61
C THR A 22 8.76 1.89 -10.34
N GLU A 23 8.59 1.01 -11.31
CA GLU A 23 9.08 -0.37 -11.25
C GLU A 23 10.59 -0.41 -10.97
N GLU A 24 11.35 0.48 -11.62
CA GLU A 24 12.79 0.60 -11.47
C GLU A 24 13.18 0.91 -10.01
N PHE A 25 12.52 1.89 -9.38
CA PHE A 25 12.78 2.22 -7.99
C PHE A 25 12.36 1.10 -7.03
N TYR A 26 11.20 0.49 -7.24
CA TYR A 26 10.76 -0.62 -6.39
C TYR A 26 11.67 -1.85 -6.48
N ARG A 27 12.34 -2.09 -7.62
CA ARG A 27 13.41 -3.11 -7.71
C ARG A 27 14.63 -2.76 -6.86
N ILE A 28 14.99 -1.47 -6.77
CA ILE A 28 16.04 -1.01 -5.85
C ILE A 28 15.60 -1.25 -4.41
N VAL A 29 14.37 -0.88 -4.03
CA VAL A 29 13.78 -1.15 -2.70
C VAL A 29 13.86 -2.63 -2.37
N LYS A 30 13.37 -3.50 -3.26
CA LYS A 30 13.43 -4.96 -3.10
C LYS A 30 14.85 -5.47 -2.85
N SER A 31 15.86 -4.93 -3.55
CA SER A 31 17.27 -5.32 -3.36
C SER A 31 17.85 -4.97 -1.98
N ARG A 32 17.19 -4.09 -1.22
CA ARG A 32 17.59 -3.68 0.14
C ARG A 32 16.79 -4.37 1.25
N MET A 33 15.79 -5.17 0.89
CA MET A 33 14.95 -5.90 1.84
C MET A 33 15.65 -7.18 2.30
N GLY A 34 15.47 -7.53 3.58
CA GLY A 34 15.90 -8.80 4.13
C GLY A 34 14.99 -9.94 3.67
N ALA A 35 15.40 -11.19 3.93
CA ALA A 35 14.54 -12.34 3.72
C ALA A 35 13.27 -12.20 4.58
N GLY A 36 12.09 -12.33 3.96
CA GLY A 36 10.81 -12.10 4.64
C GLY A 36 10.48 -10.63 4.92
N GLY A 37 11.30 -9.69 4.43
CA GLY A 37 11.06 -8.26 4.62
C GLY A 37 9.74 -7.80 4.00
N ILE A 38 9.16 -6.75 4.58
CA ILE A 38 7.91 -6.15 4.12
C ILE A 38 8.15 -4.69 3.78
N MET A 39 7.76 -4.26 2.59
CA MET A 39 7.66 -2.84 2.27
C MET A 39 6.21 -2.37 2.38
N VAL A 40 6.03 -1.13 2.82
CA VAL A 40 4.75 -0.42 2.88
C VAL A 40 4.91 0.90 2.15
N THR A 41 3.90 1.30 1.40
CA THR A 41 3.82 2.66 0.85
C THR A 41 2.41 3.21 1.00
N GLN A 42 2.31 4.51 1.28
CA GLN A 42 1.09 5.25 0.96
C GLN A 42 0.87 5.19 -0.56
N SER A 43 -0.38 5.11 -1.01
CA SER A 43 -0.72 4.87 -2.42
C SER A 43 -1.89 5.71 -2.92
N GLY A 44 -2.03 6.91 -2.37
CA GLY A 44 -3.00 7.91 -2.80
C GLY A 44 -4.47 7.58 -2.49
N PRO A 45 -5.43 8.28 -3.12
CA PRO A 45 -6.84 8.06 -2.90
C PRO A 45 -7.29 6.64 -3.29
N ALA A 46 -8.14 6.04 -2.46
CA ALA A 46 -8.82 4.76 -2.68
C ALA A 46 -10.35 4.92 -2.68
N GLY A 47 -10.85 6.16 -2.76
CA GLY A 47 -12.27 6.49 -2.80
C GLY A 47 -12.93 6.08 -4.11
N LEU A 48 -14.27 5.96 -4.11
CA LEU A 48 -15.07 5.48 -5.25
C LEU A 48 -14.76 6.17 -6.59
N LEU A 49 -14.40 7.45 -6.56
CA LEU A 49 -14.19 8.26 -7.76
C LEU A 49 -12.72 8.43 -8.15
N SER A 50 -11.79 7.99 -7.30
CA SER A 50 -10.36 8.32 -7.42
C SER A 50 -9.42 7.14 -7.19
N PHE A 51 -9.94 5.95 -6.89
CA PHE A 51 -9.13 4.75 -6.65
C PHE A 51 -8.27 4.34 -7.86
N ASP A 52 -8.63 4.76 -9.07
CA ASP A 52 -7.93 4.46 -10.31
C ASP A 52 -6.95 5.55 -10.75
N GLU A 53 -6.83 6.66 -10.01
CA GLU A 53 -5.85 7.71 -10.31
C GLU A 53 -4.42 7.17 -10.17
N CYS A 54 -4.10 6.61 -9.00
CA CYS A 54 -2.79 6.01 -8.75
C CYS A 54 -2.82 4.72 -7.92
N PHE A 55 -3.80 4.52 -7.03
CA PHE A 55 -3.82 3.37 -6.11
C PHE A 55 -3.76 2.03 -6.84
N THR A 56 -4.59 1.83 -7.87
CA THR A 56 -4.56 0.61 -8.70
C THR A 56 -3.24 0.44 -9.44
N THR A 57 -2.67 1.52 -9.99
CA THR A 57 -1.41 1.48 -10.74
C THR A 57 -0.22 1.17 -9.83
N ILE A 58 -0.17 1.76 -8.63
CA ILE A 58 0.86 1.47 -7.62
C ILE A 58 0.76 0.00 -7.21
N TYR A 59 -0.46 -0.50 -6.95
CA TYR A 59 -0.68 -1.92 -6.67
C TYR A 59 -0.16 -2.80 -7.81
N LYS A 60 -0.54 -2.48 -9.05
CA LYS A 60 -0.15 -3.27 -10.23
C LYS A 60 1.36 -3.28 -10.45
N THR A 61 2.01 -2.16 -10.21
CA THR A 61 3.48 -2.01 -10.30
C THR A 61 4.18 -2.83 -9.23
N LEU A 62 3.71 -2.80 -7.98
CA LEU A 62 4.28 -3.64 -6.92
C LEU A 62 4.04 -5.14 -7.19
N ALA A 63 2.85 -5.51 -7.66
CA ALA A 63 2.50 -6.88 -7.99
C ALA A 63 3.28 -7.46 -9.19
N SER A 64 3.90 -6.64 -10.04
CA SER A 64 4.80 -7.13 -11.10
C SER A 64 6.21 -7.44 -10.59
N ILE A 65 6.54 -7.03 -9.36
CA ILE A 65 7.89 -7.11 -8.78
C ILE A 65 7.92 -8.10 -7.61
N PHE A 66 6.89 -8.10 -6.77
CA PHE A 66 6.82 -8.86 -5.53
C PHE A 66 5.90 -10.08 -5.64
N ALA A 67 6.27 -11.16 -4.94
CA ALA A 67 5.47 -12.39 -4.92
C ALA A 67 4.13 -12.23 -4.16
N SER A 68 4.07 -11.34 -3.17
CA SER A 68 2.87 -11.02 -2.40
C SER A 68 2.68 -9.52 -2.35
N THR A 69 1.51 -9.04 -2.77
CA THR A 69 1.10 -7.64 -2.67
C THR A 69 -0.29 -7.60 -2.07
N VAL A 70 -0.48 -6.82 -1.00
CA VAL A 70 -1.73 -6.74 -0.24
C VAL A 70 -2.19 -5.28 -0.19
N PRO A 71 -3.34 -4.95 -0.79
CA PRO A 71 -3.91 -3.62 -0.71
C PRO A 71 -4.68 -3.45 0.61
N SER A 72 -4.63 -2.27 1.18
CA SER A 72 -5.48 -1.84 2.28
C SER A 72 -5.89 -0.37 2.10
N GLN A 73 -6.88 0.06 2.87
CA GLN A 73 -7.37 1.43 2.83
C GLN A 73 -7.85 1.87 4.22
N VAL A 74 -7.86 3.18 4.45
CA VAL A 74 -8.41 3.78 5.66
C VAL A 74 -9.02 5.13 5.32
N HIS A 75 -10.14 5.49 5.95
CA HIS A 75 -10.70 6.82 5.79
C HIS A 75 -9.86 7.83 6.59
N VAL A 76 -9.34 8.86 5.93
CA VAL A 76 -8.59 9.94 6.56
C VAL A 76 -9.45 11.21 6.56
N PRO A 77 -10.00 11.64 7.72
CA PRO A 77 -10.96 12.75 7.77
C PRO A 77 -10.45 14.05 7.17
N ALA A 78 -9.16 14.37 7.38
CA ALA A 78 -8.54 15.58 6.84
C ALA A 78 -8.44 15.57 5.31
N PHE A 79 -8.49 14.39 4.68
CA PHE A 79 -8.46 14.24 3.22
C PHE A 79 -9.86 14.05 2.63
N ALA A 80 -10.89 13.92 3.48
CA ALA A 80 -12.28 13.67 3.09
C ALA A 80 -12.47 12.47 2.14
N THR A 81 -11.58 11.47 2.21
CA THR A 81 -11.61 10.29 1.33
C THR A 81 -10.96 9.06 1.99
N LEU A 82 -11.17 7.90 1.38
CA LEU A 82 -10.38 6.69 1.66
C LEU A 82 -8.98 6.89 1.10
N TRP A 83 -7.97 6.57 1.89
CA TRP A 83 -6.56 6.61 1.51
C TRP A 83 -5.99 5.20 1.46
N GLY A 84 -5.29 4.89 0.37
CA GLY A 84 -4.72 3.59 0.10
C GLY A 84 -3.36 3.39 0.75
N ILE A 85 -3.12 2.20 1.26
CA ILE A 85 -1.82 1.72 1.73
C ILE A 85 -1.58 0.35 1.08
N ILE A 86 -0.38 0.10 0.56
CA ILE A 86 -0.07 -1.19 -0.05
C ILE A 86 1.17 -1.80 0.63
N LEU A 87 1.04 -3.07 0.99
CA LEU A 87 2.12 -3.91 1.50
C LEU A 87 2.64 -4.78 0.36
N ALA A 88 3.96 -4.96 0.29
CA ALA A 88 4.57 -5.91 -0.64
C ALA A 88 5.74 -6.67 -0.01
N SER A 89 5.87 -7.95 -0.37
CA SER A 89 6.93 -8.84 0.12
C SER A 89 7.21 -9.98 -0.86
N GLU A 90 8.41 -10.55 -0.76
CA GLU A 90 8.72 -11.84 -1.41
C GLU A 90 8.10 -13.03 -0.69
N SER A 91 7.72 -12.85 0.58
CA SER A 91 7.06 -13.87 1.38
C SER A 91 5.56 -13.64 1.37
N LYS A 92 4.79 -14.72 1.48
CA LYS A 92 3.33 -14.62 1.66
C LYS A 92 3.04 -13.89 2.95
N LEU A 93 2.34 -12.76 2.87
CA LEU A 93 1.87 -12.04 4.05
C LEU A 93 0.73 -12.82 4.73
N PRO A 94 0.79 -13.04 6.06
CA PRO A 94 -0.26 -13.76 6.77
C PRO A 94 -1.54 -12.94 6.85
N THR A 95 -2.68 -13.61 6.79
CA THR A 95 -3.96 -13.04 7.22
C THR A 95 -4.14 -13.38 8.70
N LEU A 96 -4.23 -12.35 9.53
CA LEU A 96 -4.39 -12.49 10.97
C LEU A 96 -5.86 -12.35 11.36
N THR A 97 -6.29 -13.05 12.41
CA THR A 97 -7.58 -12.79 13.05
C THR A 97 -7.51 -11.55 13.93
N ASP A 98 -8.66 -10.98 14.27
CA ASP A 98 -8.78 -9.81 15.13
C ASP A 98 -8.02 -10.07 16.46
N GLU A 99 -8.19 -11.26 17.07
CA GLU A 99 -7.51 -11.64 18.32
C GLU A 99 -5.98 -11.79 18.17
N GLN A 100 -5.51 -12.28 17.01
CA GLN A 100 -4.07 -12.39 16.75
C GLN A 100 -3.44 -11.00 16.64
N VAL A 101 -4.13 -10.05 16.00
CA VAL A 101 -3.68 -8.66 15.90
C VAL A 101 -3.65 -8.02 17.29
N ASP A 102 -4.73 -8.15 18.06
CA ASP A 102 -4.80 -7.58 19.42
C ASP A 102 -3.73 -8.17 20.35
N GLY A 103 -3.49 -9.48 20.26
CA GLY A 103 -2.41 -10.14 20.99
C GLY A 103 -1.03 -9.57 20.65
N LEU A 104 -0.74 -9.36 19.36
CA LEU A 104 0.52 -8.76 18.92
C LEU A 104 0.66 -7.29 19.34
N VAL A 105 -0.43 -6.52 19.32
CA VAL A 105 -0.44 -5.13 19.80
C VAL A 105 -0.15 -5.10 21.29
N ALA A 106 -0.81 -5.93 22.09
CA ALA A 106 -0.58 -6.02 23.54
C ALA A 106 0.84 -6.49 23.89
N GLU A 107 1.41 -7.41 23.11
CA GLU A 107 2.78 -7.91 23.28
C GLU A 107 3.83 -6.84 22.96
N ARG A 108 3.64 -6.07 21.88
CA ARG A 108 4.72 -5.30 21.24
C ARG A 108 4.60 -3.79 21.38
N ILE A 109 3.41 -3.27 21.69
CA ILE A 109 3.13 -1.84 21.74
C ILE A 109 2.83 -1.44 23.18
N ASN A 110 3.71 -0.65 23.78
CA ASN A 110 3.63 -0.22 25.18
C ASN A 110 2.70 0.99 25.42
N LYS A 111 1.70 1.20 24.56
CA LYS A 111 0.74 2.30 24.65
C LYS A 111 -0.59 1.92 24.03
N GLU A 112 -1.65 2.55 24.53
CA GLU A 112 -2.97 2.44 23.94
C GLU A 112 -3.00 3.12 22.56
N LEU A 113 -3.49 2.38 21.56
CA LEU A 113 -3.71 2.88 20.20
C LEU A 113 -5.11 3.48 20.10
N ARG A 114 -5.23 4.62 19.41
CA ARG A 114 -6.52 5.33 19.28
C ARG A 114 -7.33 4.96 18.05
N PHE A 115 -6.76 4.15 17.17
CA PHE A 115 -7.35 3.82 15.87
C PHE A 115 -7.19 2.34 15.51
N TYR A 116 -6.04 1.74 15.81
CA TYR A 116 -5.71 0.42 15.29
C TYR A 116 -5.87 -0.67 16.35
N ASP A 117 -6.73 -1.63 16.04
CA ASP A 117 -7.00 -2.87 16.77
C ASP A 117 -7.32 -3.98 15.74
N GLY A 118 -7.71 -5.16 16.21
CA GLY A 118 -8.08 -6.29 15.35
C GLY A 118 -9.22 -5.99 14.39
N GLU A 119 -10.30 -5.37 14.87
CA GLU A 119 -11.45 -5.03 14.04
C GLU A 119 -11.11 -3.99 12.96
N SER A 120 -10.33 -2.97 13.32
CA SER A 120 -9.86 -1.93 12.41
C SER A 120 -8.87 -2.49 11.40
N HIS A 121 -7.97 -3.39 11.81
CA HIS A 121 -7.11 -4.13 10.89
C HIS A 121 -7.95 -4.87 9.84
N ARG A 122 -8.89 -5.71 10.27
CA ARG A 122 -9.77 -6.44 9.36
C ARG A 122 -10.54 -5.50 8.43
N ASN A 123 -11.04 -4.37 8.93
CA ASN A 123 -11.70 -3.35 8.12
C ASN A 123 -10.77 -2.79 7.03
N MET A 124 -9.53 -2.44 7.36
CA MET A 124 -8.57 -1.87 6.42
C MET A 124 -8.27 -2.79 5.23
N PHE A 125 -8.25 -4.12 5.45
CA PHE A 125 -7.99 -5.11 4.40
C PHE A 125 -9.27 -5.62 3.69
N ALA A 126 -10.45 -5.21 4.15
CA ALA A 126 -11.73 -5.59 3.56
C ALA A 126 -12.12 -4.65 2.40
N MET A 127 -11.50 -4.86 1.23
CA MET A 127 -11.66 -3.96 0.08
C MET A 127 -13.07 -4.04 -0.57
N PRO A 128 -13.74 -2.90 -0.82
CA PRO A 128 -14.98 -2.82 -1.59
C PRO A 128 -14.86 -3.43 -2.98
N ARG A 129 -15.99 -3.90 -3.53
CA ARG A 129 -16.01 -4.57 -4.84
C ARG A 129 -15.47 -3.71 -5.97
N TYR A 130 -15.77 -2.41 -5.99
CA TYR A 130 -15.32 -1.51 -7.05
C TYR A 130 -13.79 -1.38 -7.07
N VAL A 131 -13.14 -1.27 -5.90
CA VAL A 131 -11.67 -1.23 -5.81
C VAL A 131 -11.06 -2.55 -6.27
N ARG A 132 -11.62 -3.69 -5.83
CA ARG A 132 -11.17 -5.02 -6.27
C ARG A 132 -11.27 -5.19 -7.79
N GLN A 133 -12.33 -4.68 -8.41
CA GLN A 133 -12.49 -4.69 -9.86
C GLN A 133 -11.49 -3.77 -10.55
N GLY A 134 -11.28 -2.56 -10.01
CA GLY A 134 -10.26 -1.62 -10.47
C GLY A 134 -8.86 -2.23 -10.52
N ILE A 135 -8.45 -2.87 -9.41
CA ILE A 135 -7.18 -3.59 -9.31
C ILE A 135 -7.07 -4.69 -10.38
N GLN A 136 -8.15 -5.44 -10.63
CA GLN A 136 -8.15 -6.52 -11.63
C GLN A 136 -8.05 -6.00 -13.07
N GLN A 137 -8.66 -4.85 -13.35
CA GLN A 137 -8.69 -4.23 -14.67
C GLN A 137 -7.44 -3.39 -14.97
N GLU A 138 -6.68 -3.02 -13.95
CA GLU A 138 -5.46 -2.24 -14.12
C GLU A 138 -4.41 -2.98 -14.96
N SER A 139 -3.89 -2.26 -15.95
CA SER A 139 -2.87 -2.73 -16.88
C SER A 139 -1.62 -1.86 -16.88
N ARG A 140 -1.70 -0.65 -16.33
CA ARG A 140 -0.57 0.28 -16.26
C ARG A 140 0.48 -0.25 -15.28
N ILE A 141 1.73 -0.18 -15.70
CA ILE A 141 2.90 -0.35 -14.84
C ILE A 141 3.62 0.98 -14.85
N ASN A 142 3.85 1.56 -13.68
CA ASN A 142 4.57 2.81 -13.55
C ASN A 142 6.04 2.58 -13.86
N ARG A 143 6.61 3.33 -14.80
CA ARG A 143 8.01 3.19 -15.25
C ARG A 143 8.66 4.54 -15.37
N ASP A 144 9.98 4.61 -15.20
CA ASP A 144 10.74 5.84 -15.40
C ASP A 144 10.51 6.48 -16.78
N ALA A 145 10.35 5.65 -17.82
CA ALA A 145 10.11 6.09 -19.19
C ALA A 145 8.65 6.50 -19.47
N THR A 146 7.69 6.00 -18.67
CA THR A 146 6.26 6.25 -18.81
C THR A 146 5.63 6.42 -17.42
N PRO A 147 5.94 7.52 -16.72
CA PRO A 147 5.47 7.71 -15.36
C PRO A 147 3.96 7.93 -15.34
N VAL A 148 3.30 7.37 -14.33
CA VAL A 148 1.90 7.67 -14.01
C VAL A 148 1.86 8.69 -12.89
N PHE A 149 1.07 9.73 -13.09
CA PHE A 149 0.91 10.82 -12.14
C PHE A 149 -0.46 10.76 -11.49
N MET A 150 -0.54 11.18 -10.23
CA MET A 150 -1.81 11.54 -9.60
C MET A 150 -2.32 12.82 -10.26
N ILE A 151 -3.63 12.85 -10.55
CA ILE A 151 -4.32 13.94 -11.26
C ILE A 151 -5.07 14.81 -10.27
#